data_AF-A0A1B7X585-F1
#
_entry.id   AF-A0A1B7X585-F1
#
_cell.length_a   1.000
_cell.length_b   1.000
_cell.length_c   1.000
_cell.angle_alpha   90.00
_cell.angle_beta   90.00
_cell.angle_gamma   90.00
#
_symmetry.space_group_name_H-M   'P 1'
#
loop_
_entity.id
_entity.type
_entity.pdbx_description
1 polymer ?
#
loop_
_entity_poly.entity_id
_entity_poly.type
_entity_poly.pdbx_seq_one_letter_code
_entity_poly.pdbx_strand_id
1 'polypeptide(L)'
;MQKELIAKKQKAIKELPFLMAYLRKHKIAKASQIRGSLGYCPRTCRFIAEASEGKIIGSEKGYHLTASTTPIAFANWERGFRSRIKKMQRRLIQTQKAWHGRIN
;
A
#
# COMPACT_ATOMS: atom_id res chain seq x y z
N MET A 1 18.22 -13.58 1.35
CA MET A 1 16.91 -13.06 0.88
C MET A 1 15.86 -12.90 1.99
N GLN A 2 15.56 -13.90 2.82
CA GLN A 2 14.56 -13.76 3.92
C GLN A 2 14.98 -12.75 5.02
N LYS A 3 16.26 -12.75 5.44
CA LYS A 3 16.77 -11.85 6.49
C LYS A 3 16.64 -10.36 6.13
N GLU A 4 16.87 -10.00 4.86
CA GLU A 4 16.71 -8.62 4.37
C GLU A 4 15.26 -8.16 4.35
N LEU A 5 14.33 -9.06 4.04
CA LEU A 5 12.90 -8.75 4.03
C LEU A 5 12.40 -8.47 5.45
N ILE A 6 12.86 -9.25 6.43
CA ILE A 6 12.57 -9.07 7.85
C ILE A 6 13.11 -7.72 8.34
N ALA A 7 14.37 -7.41 8.02
CA ALA A 7 14.99 -6.14 8.40
C ALA A 7 14.24 -4.93 7.80
N LYS A 8 13.80 -5.02 6.54
CA LYS A 8 12.98 -3.97 5.90
C LYS A 8 11.63 -3.81 6.59
N LYS A 9 10.95 -4.92 6.94
CA LYS A 9 9.67 -4.87 7.67
C LYS A 9 9.84 -4.26 9.05
N GLN A 10 10.87 -4.64 9.80
CA GLN A 10 11.18 -4.06 11.11
C GLN A 10 11.46 -2.56 11.02
N LYS A 11 12.23 -2.12 10.02
CA LYS A 11 12.44 -0.69 9.78
C LYS A 11 11.12 0.03 9.50
N ALA A 12 10.27 -0.52 8.63
CA ALA A 12 8.98 0.07 8.32
C ALA A 12 8.05 0.18 9.54
N ILE A 13 8.08 -0.82 10.44
CA ILE A 13 7.33 -0.79 11.71
C ILE A 13 7.86 0.31 12.64
N LYS A 14 9.17 0.53 12.70
CA LYS A 14 9.76 1.63 13.48
C LYS A 14 9.36 3.01 12.95
N GLU A 15 9.21 3.15 11.64
CA GLU A 15 8.81 4.41 10.99
C GLU A 15 7.28 4.66 11.05
N LEU A 16 6.49 3.63 11.35
CA LEU A 16 5.02 3.68 11.34
C LEU A 16 4.44 4.80 12.23
N PRO A 17 4.90 5.02 13.47
CA PRO A 17 4.35 6.07 14.34
C PRO A 17 4.48 7.47 13.75
N PHE A 18 5.59 7.76 13.05
CA PHE A 18 5.83 9.07 12.43
C PHE A 18 4.87 9.35 11.29
N LEU A 19 4.70 8.36 10.39
CA LEU A 19 3.75 8.49 9.30
C LEU A 19 2.31 8.60 9.82
N MET A 20 1.95 7.82 10.84
CA MET A 20 0.63 7.92 11.47
C MET A 20 0.39 9.29 12.11
N ALA A 21 1.36 9.84 12.84
CA ALA A 21 1.26 11.17 13.44
C ALA A 21 1.05 12.26 12.38
N TYR A 22 1.80 12.18 11.28
CA TYR A 22 1.63 13.07 10.14
C TYR A 22 0.23 12.96 9.52
N LEU A 23 -0.25 11.74 9.29
CA LEU A 23 -1.58 11.52 8.72
C LEU A 23 -2.72 11.92 9.66
N ARG A 24 -2.54 11.85 10.99
CA ARG A 24 -3.52 12.41 11.95
C ARG A 24 -3.69 13.92 11.75
N LYS A 25 -2.59 14.64 11.54
CA LYS A 25 -2.60 16.10 11.33
C LYS A 25 -3.22 16.49 9.98
N HIS A 26 -2.90 15.75 8.92
CA HIS A 26 -3.25 16.12 7.55
C HIS A 26 -4.50 15.41 7.00
N LYS A 27 -5.03 14.40 7.71
CA LYS A 27 -6.10 13.47 7.29
C LYS A 27 -5.74 12.63 6.05
N ILE A 28 -5.46 13.29 4.92
CA ILE A 28 -5.02 12.69 3.66
C ILE A 28 -3.75 13.41 3.20
N ALA A 29 -2.71 12.66 2.83
CA ALA A 29 -1.48 13.23 2.28
C ALA A 29 -0.96 12.47 1.05
N LYS A 30 -0.56 13.21 0.02
CA LYS A 30 0.11 12.65 -1.16
C LYS A 30 1.54 12.24 -0.83
N ALA A 31 2.07 11.28 -1.58
CA ALA A 31 3.45 10.84 -1.43
C ALA A 31 4.47 11.98 -1.60
N SER A 32 4.17 12.97 -2.47
CA SER A 32 5.00 14.17 -2.64
C SER A 32 5.05 15.04 -1.39
N GLN A 33 3.92 15.23 -0.71
CA GLN A 33 3.84 15.98 0.54
C GLN A 33 4.58 15.26 1.66
N ILE A 34 4.37 13.94 1.77
CA ILE A 34 5.08 13.10 2.75
C ILE A 34 6.59 13.13 2.49
N ARG A 35 7.02 13.10 1.23
CA ARG A 35 8.45 13.25 0.87
C ARG A 35 9.01 14.59 1.31
N GLY A 36 8.27 15.68 1.10
CA GLY A 36 8.70 17.02 1.51
C GLY A 36 8.80 17.19 3.02
N SER A 37 7.91 16.57 3.80
CA SER A 37 7.86 16.73 5.26
C SER A 37 8.67 15.70 6.05
N LEU A 38 8.69 14.43 5.59
CA LEU A 38 9.31 13.31 6.31
C LEU A 38 10.48 12.68 5.54
N GLY A 39 10.77 13.15 4.32
CA GLY A 39 11.83 12.56 3.47
C GLY A 39 11.49 11.20 2.88
N TYR A 40 10.30 10.63 3.16
CA TYR A 40 9.94 9.31 2.67
C TYR A 40 9.57 9.36 1.19
N CYS A 41 10.26 8.57 0.37
CA CYS A 41 9.89 8.39 -1.03
C CYS A 41 8.58 7.57 -1.14
N PRO A 42 7.89 7.58 -2.30
CA PRO A 42 6.65 6.84 -2.49
C PRO A 42 6.77 5.34 -2.18
N ARG A 43 7.94 4.74 -2.46
CA ARG A 43 8.21 3.33 -2.19
C ARG A 43 8.27 3.06 -0.69
N THR A 44 8.94 3.92 0.09
CA THR A 44 8.99 3.83 1.55
C THR A 44 7.60 3.99 2.15
N CYS A 45 6.80 4.95 1.68
CA CYS A 45 5.43 5.14 2.14
C CYS A 45 4.57 3.89 1.91
N ARG A 46 4.73 3.24 0.74
CA ARG A 46 4.05 1.98 0.45
C ARG A 46 4.48 0.86 1.40
N PHE A 47 5.78 0.71 1.66
CA PHE A 47 6.28 -0.28 2.60
C PHE A 47 5.76 -0.07 4.02
N ILE A 48 5.74 1.18 4.51
CA ILE A 48 5.20 1.50 5.83
C ILE A 48 3.70 1.20 5.88
N ALA A 49 2.94 1.57 4.84
CA ALA A 49 1.51 1.28 4.77
C ALA A 49 1.23 -0.24 4.77
N GLU A 50 2.01 -1.03 4.01
CA GLU A 50 1.90 -2.50 4.02
C GLU A 50 2.24 -3.09 5.40
N ALA A 51 3.27 -2.56 6.06
CA ALA A 51 3.66 -2.98 7.40
C ALA A 51 2.68 -2.51 8.50
N SER A 52 1.74 -1.61 8.17
CA SER A 52 0.79 -1.03 9.13
C SER A 52 -0.39 -1.94 9.48
N GLU A 53 -0.49 -3.10 8.84
CA GLU A 53 -1.59 -4.08 9.06
C GLU A 53 -2.97 -3.45 8.91
N GLY A 54 -3.11 -2.58 7.90
CA GLY A 54 -4.39 -1.94 7.58
C GLY A 54 -4.72 -0.70 8.40
N LYS A 55 -3.77 -0.15 9.19
CA LYS A 55 -3.94 1.16 9.86
C LYS A 55 -3.81 2.34 8.91
N ILE A 56 -3.04 2.17 7.83
CA ILE A 56 -2.83 3.16 6.77
C ILE A 56 -3.32 2.59 5.44
N ILE A 57 -4.17 3.34 4.75
CA ILE A 57 -4.69 2.97 3.43
C ILE A 57 -4.07 3.89 2.37
N GLY A 58 -3.50 3.27 1.34
CA GLY A 58 -3.09 3.95 0.11
C GLY A 58 -4.26 4.04 -0.88
N SER A 59 -4.47 5.23 -1.42
CA SER A 59 -5.46 5.54 -2.47
C SER A 59 -4.82 6.38 -3.58
N GLU A 60 -5.56 6.63 -4.66
CA GLU A 60 -5.12 7.55 -5.72
C GLU A 60 -4.90 8.98 -5.20
N LYS A 61 -5.67 9.40 -4.20
CA LYS A 61 -5.54 10.72 -3.57
C LYS A 61 -4.36 10.80 -2.59
N GLY A 62 -3.76 9.67 -2.22
CA GLY A 62 -2.67 9.58 -1.26
C GLY A 62 -2.93 8.59 -0.14
N TYR A 63 -2.21 8.75 0.96
CA TYR A 63 -2.28 7.93 2.16
C TYR A 63 -3.16 8.58 3.21
N HIS A 64 -3.88 7.78 3.96
CA HIS A 64 -4.73 8.23 5.07
C HIS A 64 -4.89 7.13 6.12
N LEU A 65 -5.37 7.50 7.30
CA LEU A 65 -5.65 6.54 8.37
C LEU A 65 -7.00 5.88 8.17
N THR A 66 -7.07 4.58 8.38
CA THR A 66 -8.32 3.82 8.31
C THR A 66 -9.34 4.30 9.34
N ALA A 67 -8.88 4.70 10.52
CA ALA A 67 -9.74 5.23 11.59
C ALA A 67 -10.45 6.54 11.21
N SER A 68 -9.93 7.27 10.22
CA SER A 68 -10.56 8.49 9.70
C SER A 68 -11.54 8.24 8.55
N THR A 69 -11.71 6.98 8.14
CA THR A 69 -12.52 6.60 6.97
C THR A 69 -13.92 6.21 7.39
N THR A 70 -14.93 6.67 6.65
CA THR A 70 -16.33 6.26 6.89
C THR A 70 -16.56 4.81 6.44
N PRO A 71 -17.52 4.07 7.04
CA PRO A 71 -17.82 2.70 6.62
C PRO A 71 -18.13 2.57 5.13
N ILE A 72 -18.86 3.54 4.57
CA ILE A 72 -19.22 3.59 3.14
C ILE A 72 -17.97 3.77 2.27
N ALA A 73 -17.07 4.67 2.66
CA ALA A 73 -15.83 4.90 1.93
C ALA A 73 -14.91 3.66 1.97
N PHE A 74 -14.86 2.97 3.12
CA PHE A 74 -14.12 1.71 3.25
C PHE A 74 -14.70 0.62 2.35
N ALA A 75 -16.02 0.41 2.35
CA ALA A 75 -16.67 -0.59 1.51
C ALA A 75 -16.44 -0.34 0.00
N ASN A 76 -16.49 0.92 -0.43
CA ASN A 76 -16.20 1.31 -1.81
C ASN A 76 -14.73 1.04 -2.18
N TRP A 77 -13.80 1.37 -1.29
CA TRP A 77 -12.38 1.06 -1.47
C TRP A 77 -12.13 -0.45 -1.55
N GLU A 78 -12.72 -1.23 -0.64
CA GLU A 78 -12.58 -2.67 -0.58
C GLU A 78 -13.09 -3.33 -1.87
N ARG A 79 -14.26 -2.91 -2.36
CA ARG A 79 -14.83 -3.40 -3.63
C ARG A 79 -13.88 -3.13 -4.80
N GLY A 80 -13.33 -1.92 -4.87
CA GLY A 80 -12.33 -1.54 -5.87
C GLY A 80 -11.05 -2.37 -5.77
N PHE A 81 -10.56 -2.62 -4.55
CA PHE A 81 -9.37 -3.43 -4.29
C PHE A 81 -9.56 -4.89 -4.71
N ARG A 82 -10.67 -5.52 -4.32
CA ARG A 82 -11.05 -6.88 -4.75
C ARG A 82 -11.11 -7.01 -6.28
N SER A 83 -11.63 -6.00 -6.96
CA SER A 83 -11.66 -5.96 -8.43
C SER A 83 -10.25 -5.95 -9.04
N ARG A 84 -9.32 -5.17 -8.47
CA ARG A 84 -7.92 -5.13 -8.92
C ARG A 84 -7.22 -6.48 -8.73
N ILE A 85 -7.42 -7.15 -7.58
CA ILE A 85 -6.88 -8.49 -7.33
C ILE A 85 -7.36 -9.47 -8.41
N LYS A 86 -8.66 -9.50 -8.70
CA LYS A 86 -9.22 -10.37 -9.76
C LYS A 86 -8.59 -10.09 -11.12
N LYS A 87 -8.41 -8.81 -11.49
CA LYS A 87 -7.74 -8.45 -12.75
C LYS A 87 -6.28 -8.91 -12.79
N MET A 88 -5.56 -8.79 -11.68
CA MET A 88 -4.16 -9.20 -11.57
C MET A 88 -4.01 -10.71 -11.68
N GLN A 89 -4.88 -11.48 -11.00
CA GLN A 89 -4.95 -12.94 -11.12
C GLN A 89 -5.21 -13.39 -12.56
N ARG A 90 -6.17 -12.77 -13.24
CA ARG A 90 -6.45 -13.07 -14.67
C ARG A 90 -5.24 -12.83 -15.56
N ARG A 91 -4.52 -11.73 -15.35
CA ARG A 91 -3.28 -11.44 -16.10
C ARG A 91 -2.21 -12.50 -15.86
N LEU A 92 -1.98 -12.91 -14.61
CA LEU A 92 -1.02 -13.95 -14.28
C LEU A 92 -1.36 -15.27 -14.98
N ILE A 93 -2.63 -15.67 -14.97
CA ILE A 93 -3.10 -16.87 -15.69
C ILE A 93 -2.86 -16.74 -17.20
N GLN A 94 -3.14 -15.59 -17.80
CA GLN A 94 -2.88 -15.34 -19.22
C GLN A 94 -1.38 -15.42 -19.55
N THR A 95 -0.54 -14.79 -18.74
CA THR A 95 0.92 -14.86 -18.90
C THR A 95 1.41 -16.31 -18.81
N GLN A 96 0.90 -17.08 -17.83
CA GLN A 96 1.23 -18.49 -17.68
C GLN A 96 0.82 -19.31 -18.91
N LYS A 97 -0.41 -19.11 -19.43
CA LYS A 97 -0.88 -19.77 -20.65
C LYS A 97 -0.01 -19.43 -21.87
N ALA A 98 0.36 -18.16 -22.04
CA ALA A 98 1.22 -17.72 -23.14
C ALA A 98 2.64 -18.29 -23.04
N TRP A 99 3.14 -18.49 -21.82
CA TRP A 99 4.45 -19.09 -21.58
C TRP A 99 4.44 -20.59 -21.89
N HIS A 100 3.42 -21.33 -21.42
CA HIS A 100 3.28 -22.76 -21.75
C HIS A 100 2.97 -23.02 -23.22
N GLY A 101 2.18 -22.16 -23.87
CA GLY A 101 1.90 -22.25 -25.32
C GLY A 101 3.09 -21.86 -26.21
N ARG A 102 4.21 -21.40 -25.65
CA ARG A 102 5.48 -21.16 -26.36
C ARG A 102 6.48 -22.31 -26.25
N ILE A 103 6.24 -23.24 -25.33
CA ILE A 103 7.12 -24.38 -25.04
C ILE A 103 6.63 -25.66 -25.76
N ASN A 104 5.37 -25.67 -26.19
CA ASN A 104 4.80 -26.66 -27.11
C ASN A 104 4.89 -26.14 -28.54
#